data_AF-A0A0D0PX84-F1
#
_entry.id   AF-A0A0D0PX84-F1
#
_cell.length_a   1.000
_cell.length_b   1.000
_cell.length_c   1.000
_cell.angle_alpha   90.00
_cell.angle_beta   90.00
_cell.angle_gamma   90.00
#
_symmetry.space_group_name_H-M   'P 1'
#
loop_
_entity.id
_entity.type
_entity.pdbx_description
1 polymer ?
#
loop_
_entity_poly.entity_id
_entity_poly.type
_entity_poly.pdbx_seq_one_letter_code
_entity_poly.pdbx_strand_id
1 'polypeptide(L)'
;MTAARITNEDRIIVLAVEEVPDMKSPYHRTTTIAPRRLEITYRWRETAGLYFTGADVSGPRRLKGGGLGQSVDVGYLSPEQRPDWVNELVAQHTPTDWPRVIN
;
A
#
# COMPACT_ATOMS: atom_id res chain seq x y z
N MET A 1 22.48 0.89 30.25
CA MET A 1 21.51 1.75 29.53
C MET A 1 20.59 0.84 28.74
N THR A 2 19.42 0.53 29.27
CA THR A 2 18.44 -0.35 28.60
C THR A 2 17.74 0.48 27.52
N ALA A 3 17.93 0.14 26.25
CA ALA A 3 17.25 0.81 25.15
C ALA A 3 15.73 0.73 25.38
N ALA A 4 15.03 1.84 25.18
CA ALA A 4 13.57 1.86 25.26
C ALA A 4 13.02 0.82 24.29
N ARG A 5 12.32 -0.17 24.84
CA ARG A 5 11.66 -1.22 24.06
C ARG A 5 10.56 -0.52 23.26
N ILE A 6 10.68 -0.53 21.92
CA ILE A 6 9.65 0.02 21.04
C ILE A 6 8.40 -0.82 21.29
N THR A 7 7.36 -0.21 21.84
CA THR A 7 6.10 -0.91 22.11
C THR A 7 5.16 -0.84 20.92
N ASN A 8 5.31 0.17 20.05
CA ASN A 8 4.49 0.39 18.86
C ASN A 8 5.33 1.08 17.78
N GLU A 9 5.24 0.60 16.54
CA GLU A 9 5.95 1.21 15.41
C GLU A 9 5.06 1.28 14.17
N ASP A 10 5.09 2.41 13.45
CA ASP A 10 4.49 2.58 12.13
C ASP A 10 5.61 2.88 11.13
N ARG A 11 5.63 2.17 9.99
CA ARG A 11 6.55 2.42 8.88
C ARG A 11 5.75 2.66 7.61
N ILE A 12 6.04 3.76 6.95
CA ILE A 12 5.39 4.14 5.70
C ILE A 12 6.45 4.13 4.61
N ILE A 13 6.17 3.40 3.53
CA ILE A 13 7.02 3.33 2.35
C ILE A 13 6.23 3.91 1.18
N VAL A 14 6.79 4.92 0.54
CA VAL A 14 6.21 5.57 -0.64
C VAL A 14 7.03 5.18 -1.86
N LEU A 15 6.38 4.56 -2.84
CA LEU A 15 6.99 4.08 -4.06
C LEU A 15 6.39 4.84 -5.25
N ALA A 16 7.26 5.33 -6.14
CA ALA A 16 6.84 5.61 -7.50
C ALA A 16 6.67 4.27 -8.22
N VAL A 17 5.55 4.10 -8.92
CA VAL A 17 5.27 2.88 -9.69
C VAL A 17 5.14 3.24 -11.16
N GLU A 18 5.88 2.51 -11.98
CA GLU A 18 5.91 2.65 -13.42
C GLU A 18 5.66 1.28 -14.04
N GLU A 19 5.14 1.26 -15.27
CA GLU A 19 4.90 0.02 -16.04
C GLU A 19 3.95 -1.00 -15.39
N VAL A 20 3.17 -0.58 -14.38
CA VAL A 20 2.13 -1.42 -13.77
C VAL A 20 0.81 -1.32 -14.54
N PRO A 21 -0.03 -2.39 -14.52
CA PRO A 21 -1.33 -2.37 -15.18
C PRO A 21 -2.25 -1.28 -14.62
N ASP A 22 -3.06 -0.70 -15.50
CA ASP A 22 -4.20 0.12 -15.10
C ASP A 22 -5.15 -0.71 -14.22
N MET A 23 -5.79 -0.07 -13.24
CA MET A 23 -6.69 -0.75 -12.31
C MET A 23 -7.98 0.03 -12.07
N LYS A 24 -9.02 -0.66 -11.57
CA LYS A 24 -10.24 0.02 -11.14
C LYS A 24 -9.97 0.80 -9.86
N SER A 25 -10.53 2.01 -9.78
CA SER A 25 -10.49 2.80 -8.54
C SER A 25 -11.26 2.06 -7.45
N PRO A 26 -10.66 1.82 -6.28
CA PRO A 26 -11.33 1.16 -5.15
C PRO A 26 -12.58 1.90 -4.68
N TYR A 27 -12.56 3.24 -4.73
CA TYR A 27 -13.70 4.07 -4.33
C TYR A 27 -14.66 4.37 -5.49
N HIS A 28 -14.14 4.46 -6.71
CA HIS A 28 -14.94 4.76 -7.90
C HIS A 28 -14.92 3.58 -8.88
N ARG A 29 -15.73 2.55 -8.59
CA ARG A 29 -15.75 1.27 -9.33
C ARG A 29 -15.93 1.38 -10.84
N THR A 30 -16.49 2.49 -11.34
CA THR A 30 -16.68 2.76 -12.77
C THR A 30 -15.43 3.38 -13.43
N THR A 31 -14.52 3.91 -12.64
CA THR A 31 -13.32 4.62 -13.07
C THR A 31 -12.12 3.67 -13.09
N THR A 32 -11.32 3.79 -14.14
CA THR A 32 -10.00 3.16 -14.22
C THR A 32 -8.93 4.22 -13.94
N ILE A 33 -7.89 3.85 -13.20
CA ILE A 33 -6.73 4.69 -12.87
C ILE A 33 -5.48 4.08 -13.49
N ALA A 34 -4.52 4.91 -13.86
CA ALA A 34 -3.16 4.51 -14.20
C ALA A 34 -2.27 4.76 -12.97
N PRO A 35 -1.92 3.73 -12.19
CA PRO A 35 -1.16 3.93 -10.95
C PRO A 35 0.17 4.63 -11.22
N ARG A 36 0.54 5.56 -10.32
CA ARG A 36 1.83 6.28 -10.36
C ARG A 36 2.53 6.32 -9.01
N ARG A 37 1.78 6.18 -7.93
CA ARG A 37 2.31 6.13 -6.57
C ARG A 37 1.58 5.08 -5.76
N LEU A 38 2.36 4.29 -5.01
CA LEU A 38 1.89 3.36 -4.01
C LEU A 38 2.45 3.77 -2.65
N GLU A 39 1.60 3.84 -1.64
CA GLU A 39 1.99 4.06 -0.26
C GLU A 39 1.64 2.82 0.56
N ILE A 40 2.64 2.19 1.17
CA ILE A 40 2.46 0.98 1.98
C ILE A 40 2.68 1.37 3.43
N THR A 41 1.67 1.18 4.25
CA THR A 41 1.73 1.41 5.69
C THR A 41 1.85 0.07 6.41
N TYR A 42 2.95 -0.13 7.10
CA TYR A 42 3.15 -1.23 8.02
C TYR A 42 2.97 -0.73 9.45
N ARG A 43 2.26 -1.50 10.27
CA ARG A 43 2.05 -1.16 11.67
C ARG A 43 2.27 -2.38 12.55
N TRP A 44 3.16 -2.23 13.53
CA TRP A 44 3.45 -3.22 14.56
C TRP A 44 3.06 -2.69 15.94
N ARG A 45 2.45 -3.57 16.76
CA ARG A 45 1.97 -3.26 18.11
C ARG A 45 2.35 -4.41 19.04
N GLU A 46 3.30 -4.17 19.95
CA GLU A 46 3.80 -5.18 20.89
C GLU A 46 2.71 -5.67 21.84
N THR A 47 1.91 -4.73 22.37
CA THR A 47 0.86 -5.04 23.36
C THR A 47 -0.25 -5.93 22.82
N ALA A 48 -0.45 -5.95 21.51
CA ALA A 48 -1.46 -6.76 20.86
C ALA A 48 -0.88 -8.01 20.17
N GLY A 49 0.44 -8.07 19.97
CA GLY A 49 1.04 -9.09 19.11
C GLY A 49 0.49 -9.04 17.68
N LEU A 50 0.23 -7.85 17.13
CA LEU A 50 -0.42 -7.68 15.83
C LEU A 50 0.47 -6.96 14.81
N TYR A 51 0.36 -7.42 13.57
CA TYR A 51 0.92 -6.80 12.36
C TYR A 51 -0.22 -6.39 11.43
N PHE A 52 -0.18 -5.16 10.95
CA PHE A 52 -1.13 -4.64 9.98
C PHE A 52 -0.40 -4.12 8.75
N THR A 53 -0.97 -4.37 7.57
CA THR A 53 -0.56 -3.73 6.32
C THR A 53 -1.73 -3.00 5.69
N GLY A 54 -1.53 -1.73 5.38
CA GLY A 54 -2.37 -0.94 4.49
C GLY A 54 -1.63 -0.62 3.20
N ALA A 55 -2.34 -0.45 2.11
CA ALA A 55 -1.77 0.00 0.84
C ALA A 55 -2.71 1.02 0.19
N ASP A 56 -2.23 2.22 -0.06
CA ASP A 56 -2.95 3.26 -0.80
C ASP A 56 -2.32 3.42 -2.17
N VAL A 57 -3.14 3.25 -3.21
CA VAL A 57 -2.72 3.45 -4.61
C VAL A 57 -3.27 4.76 -5.12
N SER A 58 -2.44 5.52 -5.84
CA SER A 58 -2.86 6.77 -6.44
C SER A 58 -2.35 6.93 -7.86
N GLY A 59 -3.15 7.60 -8.68
CA GLY A 59 -2.80 7.87 -10.06
C GLY A 59 -3.86 8.66 -10.81
N PRO A 60 -3.51 9.24 -11.98
CA PRO A 60 -4.48 9.90 -12.85
C PRO A 60 -5.53 8.92 -13.37
N ARG A 61 -6.75 9.41 -13.54
CA ARG A 61 -7.83 8.65 -14.18
C ARG A 61 -7.53 8.39 -15.65
N ARG A 62 -7.91 7.22 -16.15
CA ARG A 62 -7.95 6.93 -17.59
C ARG A 62 -9.21 7.48 -18.21
N LEU A 63 -9.05 8.28 -19.27
CA LEU A 63 -10.15 8.80 -20.07
C LEU A 63 -10.64 7.74 -21.06
N LYS A 64 -11.91 7.83 -21.49
CA LYS A 64 -12.48 6.90 -22.49
C LYS A 64 -11.69 6.84 -23.80
N GLY A 65 -11.00 7.92 -24.17
CA GLY A 65 -10.13 7.99 -25.35
C GLY A 65 -8.70 7.46 -25.15
N GLY A 66 -8.39 6.82 -24.01
CA GLY A 66 -7.08 6.23 -23.72
C GLY A 66 -6.05 7.17 -23.05
N GLY A 67 -6.29 8.48 -23.07
CA GLY A 67 -5.45 9.48 -22.40
C GLY A 67 -5.55 9.49 -20.88
N LEU A 68 -4.65 10.24 -20.23
CA LEU A 68 -4.67 10.49 -18.79
C LEU A 68 -5.46 11.77 -18.48
N GLY A 69 -6.35 11.69 -17.50
CA GLY A 69 -7.05 12.83 -16.95
C GLY A 69 -6.18 13.64 -15.99
N GLN A 70 -6.58 14.89 -15.73
CA GLN A 70 -5.90 15.78 -14.80
C GLN A 70 -6.20 15.45 -13.33
N SER A 71 -7.35 14.80 -13.06
CA SER A 71 -7.72 14.40 -11.70
C SER A 71 -6.98 13.14 -11.28
N VAL A 72 -6.31 13.22 -10.13
CA VAL A 72 -5.74 12.08 -9.43
C VAL A 72 -6.82 11.45 -8.55
N ASP A 73 -6.90 10.13 -8.60
CA ASP A 73 -7.73 9.33 -7.72
C ASP A 73 -6.82 8.59 -6.74
N VAL A 74 -7.26 8.45 -5.49
CA VAL A 74 -6.50 7.78 -4.42
C VAL A 74 -7.42 6.74 -3.80
N GLY A 75 -6.94 5.50 -3.66
CA GLY A 75 -7.74 4.39 -3.18
C GLY A 75 -7.00 3.51 -2.20
N TYR A 76 -7.64 3.23 -1.06
CA TYR A 76 -7.17 2.18 -0.16
C TYR A 76 -7.46 0.79 -0.73
N LEU A 77 -6.45 -0.08 -0.68
CA LEU A 77 -6.53 -1.49 -1.04
C LEU A 77 -6.43 -2.35 0.21
N SER A 78 -7.55 -2.94 0.60
CA SER A 78 -7.53 -4.02 1.58
C SER A 78 -6.75 -5.23 1.03
N PRO A 79 -6.16 -6.08 1.90
CA PRO A 79 -5.34 -7.21 1.47
C PRO A 79 -6.00 -8.08 0.38
N GLU A 80 -7.30 -8.31 0.46
CA GLU A 80 -8.09 -9.09 -0.49
C GLU A 80 -8.40 -8.38 -1.82
N GLN A 81 -8.22 -7.06 -1.88
CA GLN A 81 -8.41 -6.25 -3.10
C GLN A 81 -7.10 -5.95 -3.82
N ARG A 82 -5.95 -6.26 -3.21
CA ARG A 82 -4.64 -5.97 -3.79
C ARG A 82 -4.41 -6.83 -5.03
N PRO A 83 -4.08 -6.22 -6.18
CA PRO A 83 -3.57 -6.99 -7.31
C PRO A 83 -2.19 -7.57 -6.98
N ASP A 84 -1.78 -8.61 -7.70
CA ASP A 84 -0.56 -9.38 -7.42
C ASP A 84 0.70 -8.51 -7.33
N TRP A 85 0.85 -7.52 -8.22
CA TRP A 85 1.99 -6.59 -8.20
C TRP A 85 2.07 -5.77 -6.91
N VAL A 86 0.94 -5.42 -6.28
CA VAL A 86 0.94 -4.74 -4.98
C VAL A 86 1.36 -5.73 -3.88
N ASN A 87 0.88 -6.97 -3.93
CA ASN A 87 1.26 -8.00 -2.97
C ASN A 87 2.77 -8.30 -3.03
N GLU A 88 3.34 -8.34 -4.23
CA GLU A 88 4.79 -8.49 -4.43
C GLU A 88 5.57 -7.33 -3.83
N LEU A 89 5.18 -6.08 -4.08
CA LEU A 89 5.84 -4.90 -3.49
C LEU A 89 5.70 -4.87 -1.98
N VAL A 90 4.53 -5.24 -1.44
CA VAL A 90 4.33 -5.39 0.01
C VAL A 90 5.27 -6.45 0.58
N ALA A 91 5.39 -7.61 -0.06
CA ALA A 91 6.30 -8.66 0.40
C ALA A 91 7.77 -8.21 0.36
N GLN A 92 8.20 -7.53 -0.72
CA GLN A 92 9.57 -7.04 -0.90
C GLN A 92 9.97 -5.98 0.14
N HIS A 93 9.00 -5.16 0.56
CA HIS A 93 9.23 -4.05 1.48
C HIS A 93 8.77 -4.34 2.92
N THR A 94 8.42 -5.60 3.22
CA THR A 94 8.01 -5.99 4.57
C THR A 94 9.18 -5.86 5.55
N PRO A 95 9.01 -5.11 6.66
CA PRO A 95 10.02 -5.02 7.73
C PRO A 95 10.42 -6.40 8.27
N THR A 96 11.69 -6.77 8.14
CA THR A 96 12.21 -8.08 8.58
C THR A 96 12.77 -8.06 10.00
N ASP A 97 13.06 -6.88 10.53
CA ASP A 97 13.64 -6.61 11.85
C ASP A 97 12.59 -6.49 12.97
N TRP A 98 11.30 -6.52 12.62
CA TRP A 98 10.25 -6.58 13.63
C TRP A 98 10.20 -7.95 14.31
N PRO A 99 10.03 -7.99 15.64
CA PRO A 99 9.96 -9.24 16.37
C PRO A 99 8.77 -10.03 15.86
N ARG A 100 9.04 -11.21 15.29
CA ARG A 100 7.99 -12.14 14.86
C ARG A 100 7.18 -12.51 16.08
N VAL A 101 5.86 -12.36 15.98
CA VAL A 101 4.94 -12.90 16.98
C VAL A 101 5.02 -14.41 16.85
N ILE A 102 5.82 -15.04 17.69
CA ILE A 102 5.81 -16.50 17.86
C ILE A 102 4.54 -16.76 18.68
N ASN A 103 3.50 -17.25 18.00
CA ASN A 103 2.36 -17.86 18.68
C ASN A 103 2.79 -19.18 19.32
#